data_AF-A0A564SA84-F1
#
_entry.id   AF-A0A564SA84-F1
#
_cell.length_a   1.000
_cell.length_b   1.000
_cell.length_c   1.000
_cell.angle_alpha   90.00
_cell.angle_beta   90.00
_cell.angle_gamma   90.00
#
_symmetry.space_group_name_H-M   'P 1'
#
loop_
_entity.id
_entity.type
_entity.pdbx_description
1 polymer ?
#
loop_
_entity_poly.entity_id
_entity_poly.type
_entity_poly.pdbx_seq_one_letter_code
_entity_poly.pdbx_strand_id
1 'polypeptide(L)'
;MISLVILLILAWSFYIGYSRGIVLQAYYTVSAVVSAIIAGQLYQSLGEQINLLVPYASAQEGTFTYFFPSSQLFQLDKVFYAGLAYLVIYTIVYSIARFIGIFIHLVPNKQANERWYNVASGALAVCVTLFEIQMLLTVLATIPLPVVQNHLNASGLARFIISHTPITSGMLKQLWVNKIIG
;
A
#
# COMPACT_ATOMS: atom_id res chain seq x y z
N MET A 1 -11.41 -6.56 15.09
CA MET A 1 -10.15 -6.11 15.72
C MET A 1 -9.23 -5.39 14.73
N ILE A 2 -8.89 -5.97 13.57
CA ILE A 2 -8.04 -5.32 12.54
C ILE A 2 -8.57 -3.95 12.10
N SER A 3 -9.90 -3.80 11.89
CA SER A 3 -10.47 -2.50 11.50
C SER A 3 -10.13 -1.38 12.48
N LEU A 4 -10.13 -1.67 13.78
CA LEU A 4 -9.83 -0.67 14.82
C LEU A 4 -8.37 -0.25 14.75
N VAL A 5 -7.45 -1.20 14.53
CA VAL A 5 -6.02 -0.91 14.33
C VAL A 5 -5.82 -0.03 13.10
N ILE A 6 -6.46 -0.36 11.98
CA ILE A 6 -6.39 0.46 10.75
C ILE A 6 -6.90 1.89 11.02
N LEU A 7 -8.06 2.04 11.67
CA LEU A 7 -8.62 3.35 12.00
C LEU A 7 -7.70 4.18 12.90
N LEU A 8 -7.05 3.54 13.89
CA LEU A 8 -6.08 4.22 14.74
C LEU A 8 -4.85 4.69 13.95
N ILE A 9 -4.33 3.86 13.04
CA ILE A 9 -3.21 4.24 12.16
C ILE A 9 -3.60 5.41 11.26
N LEU A 10 -4.80 5.38 10.67
CA LEU A 10 -5.28 6.47 9.81
C LEU A 10 -5.53 7.77 10.60
N ALA A 11 -6.11 7.68 11.80
CA ALA A 11 -6.30 8.84 12.68
C ALA A 11 -4.96 9.45 13.11
N TRP A 12 -3.98 8.60 13.44
CA TRP A 12 -2.63 9.04 13.76
C TRP A 12 -1.93 9.68 12.57
N SER A 13 -2.08 9.09 11.37
CA SER A 13 -1.56 9.66 10.12
C SER A 13 -2.17 11.03 9.84
N PHE A 14 -3.48 11.19 10.03
CA PHE A 14 -4.15 12.49 9.91
C PHE A 14 -3.54 13.52 10.86
N TYR A 15 -3.40 13.18 12.14
CA TYR A 15 -2.83 14.07 13.15
C TYR A 15 -1.41 14.51 12.78
N ILE A 16 -0.55 13.57 12.36
CA ILE A 16 0.80 13.89 11.96
C ILE A 16 0.78 14.78 10.70
N GLY A 17 0.00 14.44 9.68
CA GLY A 17 -0.13 15.26 8.47
C GLY A 17 -0.59 16.67 8.79
N TYR A 18 -1.59 16.80 9.67
CA TYR A 18 -2.09 18.09 10.15
C TYR A 18 -1.00 18.94 10.80
N SER A 19 -0.14 18.33 11.62
CA SER A 19 0.95 19.03 12.33
C SER A 19 2.12 19.45 11.44
N ARG A 20 2.35 18.78 10.31
CA ARG A 20 3.50 19.04 9.41
C ARG A 20 3.32 20.26 8.51
N GLY A 21 2.08 20.70 8.29
CA GLY A 21 1.73 21.73 7.33
C GLY A 21 1.72 21.25 5.88
N ILE A 22 1.00 21.98 5.03
CA ILE A 22 0.67 21.54 3.66
C ILE A 22 1.88 21.38 2.75
N VAL A 23 2.92 22.19 2.89
CA VAL A 23 4.08 22.15 1.97
C VAL A 23 4.84 20.84 2.09
N LEU A 24 5.19 20.45 3.32
CA LEU A 24 5.91 19.20 3.53
C LEU A 24 5.06 18.00 3.13
N GLN A 25 3.77 18.04 3.45
CA GLN A 25 2.87 16.95 3.12
C GLN A 25 2.59 16.83 1.63
N ALA A 26 2.52 17.95 0.89
CA ALA A 26 2.44 17.95 -0.56
C ALA A 26 3.69 17.29 -1.17
N TYR A 27 4.88 17.65 -0.67
CA TYR A 27 6.12 16.97 -1.06
C TYR A 27 6.02 15.46 -0.82
N TYR A 28 5.67 15.03 0.40
CA TYR A 28 5.51 13.60 0.71
C TYR A 28 4.45 12.90 -0.12
N THR A 29 3.41 13.60 -0.55
CA THR A 29 2.37 13.04 -1.43
C THR A 29 2.92 12.84 -2.84
N VAL A 30 3.61 13.85 -3.40
CA VAL A 30 4.26 13.74 -4.72
C VAL A 30 5.34 12.66 -4.70
N SER A 31 6.16 12.61 -3.65
CA SER A 31 7.16 11.56 -3.46
C SER A 31 6.53 10.17 -3.40
N ALA A 32 5.37 10.00 -2.76
CA ALA A 32 4.66 8.72 -2.76
C ALA A 32 4.23 8.31 -4.17
N VAL A 33 3.69 9.24 -4.97
CA VAL A 33 3.32 8.98 -6.37
C VAL A 33 4.54 8.61 -7.22
N VAL A 34 5.64 9.36 -7.10
CA VAL A 34 6.89 9.06 -7.83
C VAL A 34 7.45 7.69 -7.41
N SER A 35 7.41 7.36 -6.12
CA SER A 35 7.85 6.05 -5.61
C SER A 35 6.99 4.91 -6.16
N ALA A 36 5.68 5.11 -6.26
CA ALA A 36 4.75 4.15 -6.86
C ALA A 36 5.02 3.94 -8.36
N ILE A 37 5.38 4.99 -9.10
CA ILE A 37 5.76 4.90 -10.52
C ILE A 37 7.06 4.09 -10.67
N ILE A 38 8.09 4.42 -9.89
CA ILE A 38 9.39 3.72 -9.93
C ILE A 38 9.21 2.24 -9.54
N ALA A 39 8.44 1.95 -8.49
CA ALA A 39 8.09 0.59 -8.11
C ALA A 39 7.41 -0.16 -9.26
N GLY A 40 6.47 0.48 -9.96
CA GLY A 40 5.76 -0.09 -11.11
C GLY A 40 6.65 -0.40 -12.32
N GLN A 41 7.85 0.16 -12.39
CA GLN A 41 8.82 -0.14 -13.46
C GLN A 41 9.78 -1.27 -13.08
N LEU A 42 10.07 -1.45 -11.78
CA LEU A 42 11.16 -2.31 -11.31
C LEU A 42 10.67 -3.59 -10.61
N TYR A 43 9.40 -3.66 -10.18
CA TYR A 43 8.89 -4.75 -9.33
C TYR A 43 8.99 -6.16 -9.95
N GLN A 44 8.86 -6.31 -11.27
CA GLN A 44 8.90 -7.65 -11.90
C GLN A 44 10.28 -8.29 -11.74
N SER A 45 11.34 -7.53 -12.02
CA SER A 45 12.72 -8.02 -11.91
C SER A 45 13.09 -8.38 -10.46
N LEU A 46 12.67 -7.56 -9.48
CA LEU A 46 12.90 -7.87 -8.08
C LEU A 46 12.03 -9.05 -7.60
N GLY A 47 10.80 -9.20 -8.11
CA GLY A 47 9.90 -10.31 -7.76
C GLY A 47 10.51 -11.68 -8.08
N GLU A 48 11.19 -11.81 -9.22
CA GLU A 48 11.93 -13.03 -9.59
C GLU A 48 13.04 -13.36 -8.58
N GLN A 49 13.76 -12.35 -8.10
CA GLN A 49 14.80 -12.54 -7.09
C GLN A 49 14.22 -12.93 -5.73
N ILE A 50 13.10 -12.32 -5.32
CA ILE A 50 12.43 -12.63 -4.06
C ILE A 50 11.90 -14.07 -4.06
N ASN A 51 11.39 -14.55 -5.20
CA ASN A 51 10.90 -15.94 -5.33
C ASN A 51 11.98 -16.99 -4.99
N LEU A 52 13.25 -16.68 -5.22
CA LEU A 52 14.36 -17.58 -4.87
C LEU A 52 14.71 -17.56 -3.37
N LEU A 53 14.29 -16.52 -2.64
CA LEU A 53 14.68 -16.28 -1.25
C LEU A 53 13.56 -16.59 -0.25
N VAL A 54 12.32 -16.30 -0.61
CA VAL A 54 11.16 -16.38 0.30
C VAL A 54 10.23 -17.49 -0.18
N PRO A 55 10.05 -18.59 0.57
CA PRO A 55 9.13 -19.64 0.16
C PRO A 55 7.68 -19.19 0.27
N TYR A 56 6.88 -19.50 -0.75
CA TYR A 56 5.45 -19.22 -0.77
C TYR A 56 4.61 -20.40 -0.28
N ALA A 57 3.58 -20.13 0.52
CA ALA A 57 2.60 -21.11 0.94
C ALA A 57 1.62 -21.39 -0.21
N SER A 58 2.02 -22.29 -1.12
CA SER A 58 1.19 -22.67 -2.28
C SER A 58 -0.15 -23.26 -1.87
N ALA A 59 -1.18 -22.94 -2.64
CA ALA A 59 -2.52 -23.48 -2.43
C ALA A 59 -2.55 -24.99 -2.69
N GLN A 60 -3.28 -25.72 -1.84
CA GLN A 60 -3.53 -27.16 -2.00
C GLN A 60 -4.96 -27.39 -2.53
N GLU A 61 -5.25 -28.60 -3.02
CA GLU A 61 -6.63 -28.97 -3.38
C GLU A 61 -7.59 -28.72 -2.21
N GLY A 62 -8.73 -28.09 -2.50
CA GLY A 62 -9.72 -27.68 -1.49
C GLY A 62 -9.44 -26.34 -0.79
N THR A 63 -8.32 -25.67 -1.09
CA THR A 63 -8.01 -24.33 -0.57
C THR A 63 -8.78 -23.26 -1.34
N PHE A 64 -9.24 -22.20 -0.68
CA PHE A 64 -9.91 -21.06 -1.30
C PHE A 64 -9.40 -19.74 -0.73
N THR A 65 -9.68 -18.63 -1.44
CA THR A 65 -9.44 -17.27 -0.94
C THR A 65 -10.73 -16.44 -1.04
N TYR A 66 -10.88 -15.43 -0.20
CA TYR A 66 -12.04 -14.52 -0.27
C TYR A 66 -11.85 -13.40 -1.30
N PHE A 67 -10.61 -13.12 -1.69
CA PHE A 67 -10.25 -11.92 -2.45
C PHE A 67 -9.86 -12.20 -3.91
N PHE A 68 -9.53 -13.46 -4.23
CA PHE A 68 -9.15 -13.88 -5.58
C PHE A 68 -10.02 -15.05 -6.05
N PRO A 69 -10.40 -15.09 -7.35
CA PRO A 69 -11.18 -16.17 -7.92
C PRO A 69 -10.38 -17.48 -7.93
N SER A 70 -11.09 -18.62 -7.83
CA SER A 70 -10.47 -19.95 -7.81
C SER A 70 -9.63 -20.27 -9.05
N SER A 71 -9.92 -19.63 -10.20
CA SER A 71 -9.13 -19.78 -11.43
C SER A 71 -7.71 -19.21 -11.32
N GLN A 72 -7.47 -18.27 -10.39
CA GLN A 72 -6.18 -17.63 -10.17
C GLN A 72 -5.39 -18.27 -9.00
N LEU A 73 -6.02 -19.17 -8.24
CA LEU A 73 -5.52 -19.71 -6.97
C LEU A 73 -4.09 -20.29 -7.08
N PHE A 74 -3.82 -21.08 -8.11
CA PHE A 74 -2.52 -21.73 -8.34
C PHE A 74 -1.45 -20.81 -8.94
N GLN A 75 -1.79 -19.55 -9.23
CA GLN A 75 -0.87 -18.54 -9.74
C GLN A 75 -0.70 -17.36 -8.77
N LEU A 76 -1.25 -17.46 -7.56
CA LEU A 76 -1.17 -16.42 -6.55
C LEU A 76 0.25 -16.21 -6.02
N ASP A 77 1.14 -17.19 -6.17
CA ASP A 77 2.57 -17.06 -5.92
C ASP A 77 3.17 -15.91 -6.75
N LYS A 78 2.86 -15.86 -8.05
CA LYS A 78 3.34 -14.80 -8.94
C LYS A 78 2.82 -13.42 -8.52
N VAL A 79 1.54 -13.35 -8.15
CA VAL A 79 0.90 -12.11 -7.67
C VAL A 79 1.52 -11.67 -6.33
N PHE A 80 1.78 -12.62 -5.44
CA PHE A 80 2.43 -12.38 -4.15
C PHE A 80 3.81 -11.77 -4.33
N TYR A 81 4.68 -12.39 -5.13
CA TYR A 81 6.05 -11.88 -5.34
C TYR A 81 6.07 -10.53 -6.07
N ALA A 82 5.19 -10.35 -7.07
CA ALA A 82 5.02 -9.06 -7.73
C ALA A 82 4.60 -7.96 -6.76
N GLY A 83 3.57 -8.22 -5.95
CA GLY A 83 3.07 -7.27 -4.95
C GLY A 83 4.09 -6.99 -3.85
N LEU A 84 4.78 -8.02 -3.35
CA LEU A 84 5.83 -7.89 -2.33
C LEU A 84 7.02 -7.08 -2.85
N ALA A 85 7.49 -7.36 -4.07
CA ALA A 85 8.55 -6.59 -4.71
C ALA A 85 8.17 -5.12 -4.89
N TYR A 86 6.94 -4.86 -5.36
CA TYR A 86 6.44 -3.50 -5.51
C TYR A 86 6.43 -2.76 -4.17
N LEU A 87 5.92 -3.41 -3.12
CA LEU A 87 5.89 -2.85 -1.77
C LEU A 87 7.30 -2.52 -1.27
N VAL A 88 8.26 -3.44 -1.43
CA VAL A 88 9.66 -3.23 -1.01
C VAL A 88 10.28 -2.05 -1.73
N ILE A 89 10.16 -1.97 -3.06
CA ILE A 89 10.75 -0.87 -3.84
C ILE A 89 10.08 0.46 -3.47
N TYR A 90 8.75 0.48 -3.39
CA TYR A 90 8.00 1.65 -2.94
C TYR A 90 8.52 2.13 -1.59
N THR A 91 8.65 1.24 -0.61
CA THR A 91 9.12 1.58 0.73
C THR A 91 10.54 2.14 0.72
N ILE A 92 11.46 1.55 -0.04
CA ILE A 92 12.85 2.05 -0.14
C ILE A 92 12.88 3.45 -0.77
N VAL A 93 12.30 3.61 -1.96
CA VAL A 93 12.32 4.88 -2.70
C VAL A 93 11.61 5.97 -1.91
N TYR A 94 10.46 5.65 -1.30
CA TYR A 94 9.70 6.59 -0.50
C TYR A 94 10.44 6.97 0.78
N SER A 95 11.12 6.04 1.43
CA SER A 95 11.92 6.32 2.63
C SER A 95 13.09 7.27 2.32
N ILE A 96 13.77 7.08 1.18
CA ILE A 96 14.81 7.99 0.71
C ILE A 96 14.23 9.39 0.46
N ALA A 97 13.09 9.48 -0.22
CA ALA A 97 12.43 10.76 -0.45
C ALA A 97 12.01 11.43 0.87
N ARG A 98 11.49 10.66 1.84
CA ARG A 98 11.14 11.19 3.16
C ARG A 98 12.34 11.71 3.93
N PHE A 99 13.48 11.02 3.83
CA PHE A 99 14.74 11.49 4.40
C PHE A 99 15.17 12.84 3.79
N ILE A 100 15.09 12.99 2.46
CA ILE A 100 15.35 14.27 1.78
C ILE A 100 14.35 15.35 2.23
N GLY A 101 13.08 14.99 2.40
CA GLY A 101 12.03 15.91 2.82
C GLY A 101 12.26 16.55 4.19
N ILE A 102 13.07 15.97 5.07
CA ILE A 102 13.46 16.57 6.36
C ILE A 102 14.06 17.97 6.15
N PHE A 103 14.80 18.17 5.05
CA PHE A 103 15.44 19.44 4.72
C PHE A 103 14.46 20.50 4.17
N ILE A 104 13.25 20.13 3.76
CA ILE A 104 12.24 21.08 3.24
C ILE A 104 11.73 22.02 4.33
N HIS A 105 11.84 21.61 5.61
CA HIS A 105 11.54 22.48 6.75
C HIS A 105 12.41 23.75 6.80
N LEU A 106 13.50 23.81 6.04
CA LEU A 106 14.37 24.99 5.94
C LEU A 106 13.75 26.10 5.06
N VAL A 107 12.69 25.81 4.31
CA VAL A 107 12.00 26.79 3.46
C VAL A 107 11.03 27.62 4.32
N PRO A 108 11.26 28.95 4.48
CA PRO A 108 10.37 29.79 5.29
C PRO A 108 8.97 29.81 4.69
N ASN A 109 7.94 29.49 5.48
CA ASN A 109 6.57 29.59 5.01
C ASN A 109 5.64 30.18 6.07
N LYS A 110 5.42 31.50 6.00
CA LYS A 110 4.62 32.25 6.97
C LYS A 110 3.11 32.16 6.73
N GLN A 111 2.65 31.67 5.57
CA GLN A 111 1.23 31.65 5.19
C GLN A 111 0.61 30.25 5.07
N ALA A 112 1.41 29.18 5.10
CA ALA A 112 0.93 27.81 4.93
C ALA A 112 0.29 27.16 6.18
N ASN A 113 0.03 27.93 7.24
CA ASN A 113 -0.40 27.42 8.54
C ASN A 113 -1.86 27.76 8.88
N GLU A 114 -2.68 28.07 7.88
CA GLU A 114 -4.12 28.22 8.09
C GLU A 114 -4.79 26.87 8.34
N ARG A 115 -5.90 26.88 9.11
CA ARG A 115 -6.61 25.67 9.52
C ARG A 115 -6.97 24.76 8.34
N TRP A 116 -7.38 25.32 7.20
CA TRP A 116 -7.75 24.54 6.01
C TRP A 116 -6.57 23.88 5.31
N TYR A 117 -5.40 24.53 5.29
CA TYR A 117 -4.19 23.90 4.78
C TYR A 117 -3.74 22.72 5.67
N ASN A 118 -3.89 22.84 6.99
CA ASN A 118 -3.56 21.76 7.91
C ASN A 118 -4.55 20.59 7.80
N VAL A 119 -5.85 20.85 7.64
CA VAL A 119 -6.84 19.79 7.38
C VAL A 119 -6.53 19.09 6.05
N ALA A 120 -6.26 19.84 4.98
CA ALA A 120 -5.88 19.27 3.68
C ALA A 120 -4.60 18.42 3.79
N SER A 121 -3.61 18.88 4.55
CA SER A 121 -2.40 18.13 4.87
C SER A 121 -2.72 16.81 5.58
N GLY A 122 -3.53 16.84 6.64
CA GLY A 122 -3.99 15.62 7.32
C GLY A 122 -4.69 14.64 6.37
N ALA A 123 -5.57 15.13 5.49
CA ALA A 123 -6.26 14.30 4.51
C ALA A 123 -5.30 13.66 3.49
N LEU A 124 -4.33 14.42 2.98
CA LEU A 124 -3.29 13.89 2.08
C LEU A 124 -2.44 12.81 2.76
N ALA A 125 -2.08 13.00 4.04
CA ALA A 125 -1.37 11.99 4.82
C ALA A 125 -2.17 10.68 4.94
N VAL A 126 -3.48 10.80 5.21
CA VAL A 126 -4.38 9.65 5.23
C VAL A 126 -4.41 8.94 3.88
N CYS A 127 -4.49 9.67 2.76
CA CYS A 127 -4.48 9.05 1.42
C CYS A 127 -3.20 8.24 1.17
N VAL A 128 -2.04 8.79 1.52
CA VAL A 128 -0.75 8.09 1.37
C VAL A 128 -0.70 6.85 2.27
N THR A 129 -1.03 6.98 3.55
CA THR A 129 -1.03 5.84 4.48
C THR A 129 -2.07 4.79 4.11
N LEU A 130 -3.23 5.19 3.59
CA LEU A 130 -4.25 4.27 3.10
C LEU A 130 -3.71 3.43 1.94
N PHE A 131 -2.96 4.04 1.01
CA PHE A 131 -2.31 3.33 -0.09
C PHE A 131 -1.26 2.33 0.41
N GLU A 132 -0.44 2.71 1.41
CA GLU A 132 0.53 1.82 2.05
C GLU A 132 -0.13 0.60 2.72
N ILE A 133 -1.19 0.85 3.51
CA ILE A 133 -1.98 -0.20 4.15
C ILE A 133 -2.63 -1.09 3.09
N GLN A 134 -3.17 -0.50 2.02
CA GLN A 134 -3.80 -1.27 0.94
C GLN A 134 -2.83 -2.22 0.27
N MET A 135 -1.60 -1.76 -0.03
CA MET A 135 -0.57 -2.62 -0.61
C MET A 135 -0.27 -3.80 0.31
N LEU A 136 -0.04 -3.54 1.59
CA LEU A 136 0.24 -4.58 2.58
C LEU A 136 -0.91 -5.60 2.69
N LEU A 137 -2.14 -5.12 2.85
CA LEU A 137 -3.33 -5.98 2.97
C LEU A 137 -3.58 -6.79 1.70
N THR A 138 -3.36 -6.21 0.52
CA THR A 138 -3.52 -6.91 -0.77
C THR A 138 -2.46 -8.00 -0.93
N VAL A 139 -1.20 -7.76 -0.55
CA VAL A 139 -0.16 -8.81 -0.53
C VAL A 139 -0.57 -9.93 0.43
N LEU A 140 -1.01 -9.62 1.65
CA LEU A 140 -1.49 -10.63 2.59
C LEU A 140 -2.70 -11.42 2.05
N ALA A 141 -3.58 -10.76 1.29
CA ALA A 141 -4.77 -11.39 0.71
C ALA A 141 -4.44 -12.45 -0.35
N THR A 142 -3.23 -12.44 -0.93
CA THR A 142 -2.77 -13.50 -1.85
C THR A 142 -2.45 -14.80 -1.12
N ILE A 143 -2.08 -14.74 0.17
CA ILE A 143 -1.65 -15.91 0.94
C ILE A 143 -2.88 -16.80 1.21
N PRO A 144 -2.94 -18.03 0.66
CA PRO A 144 -4.12 -18.89 0.69
C PRO A 144 -4.18 -19.69 2.00
N LEU A 145 -3.95 -19.04 3.14
CA LEU A 145 -4.03 -19.67 4.46
C LEU A 145 -5.35 -19.29 5.15
N PRO A 146 -6.12 -20.25 5.69
CA PRO A 146 -7.39 -19.98 6.35
C PRO A 146 -7.28 -18.93 7.46
N VAL A 147 -6.20 -18.95 8.24
CA VAL A 147 -5.95 -17.97 9.31
C VAL A 147 -5.89 -16.54 8.73
N VAL A 148 -5.11 -16.33 7.67
CA VAL A 148 -4.98 -15.00 7.03
C VAL A 148 -6.30 -14.58 6.39
N GLN A 149 -6.89 -15.48 5.60
CA GLN A 149 -8.12 -15.23 4.85
C GLN A 149 -9.30 -14.90 5.78
N ASN A 150 -9.49 -15.66 6.86
CA ASN A 150 -10.57 -15.43 7.83
C ASN A 150 -10.38 -14.10 8.59
N HIS A 151 -9.16 -13.76 8.99
CA HIS A 151 -8.89 -12.49 9.68
C HIS A 151 -9.15 -11.26 8.80
N LEU A 152 -8.69 -11.30 7.54
CA LEU A 152 -8.94 -10.23 6.57
C LEU A 152 -10.44 -10.13 6.25
N ASN A 153 -11.09 -11.27 5.98
CA ASN A 153 -12.50 -11.31 5.64
C ASN A 153 -13.41 -10.88 6.81
N ALA A 154 -13.06 -11.16 8.06
CA ALA A 154 -13.85 -10.71 9.21
C ALA A 154 -13.86 -9.17 9.36
N SER A 155 -12.93 -8.45 8.73
CA SER A 155 -12.84 -6.99 8.78
C SER A 155 -13.51 -6.34 7.56
N GLY A 156 -14.67 -5.72 7.78
CA GLY A 156 -15.34 -4.93 6.73
C GLY A 156 -14.46 -3.84 6.12
N LEU A 157 -13.64 -3.18 6.94
CA LEU A 157 -12.71 -2.15 6.48
C LEU A 157 -11.56 -2.74 5.66
N ALA A 158 -10.97 -3.87 6.07
CA ALA A 158 -9.93 -4.52 5.26
C ALA A 158 -10.48 -4.96 3.90
N ARG A 159 -11.70 -5.53 3.87
CA ARG A 159 -12.38 -5.88 2.61
C ARG A 159 -12.61 -4.67 1.71
N PHE A 160 -13.04 -3.56 2.29
CA PHE A 160 -13.20 -2.31 1.54
C PHE A 160 -11.87 -1.82 0.98
N ILE A 161 -10.82 -1.80 1.79
CA ILE A 161 -9.50 -1.30 1.39
C ILE A 161 -8.91 -2.15 0.26
N ILE A 162 -8.97 -3.48 0.38
CA ILE A 162 -8.41 -4.40 -0.63
C ILE A 162 -9.17 -4.28 -1.95
N SER A 163 -10.51 -4.32 -1.91
CA SER A 163 -11.32 -4.54 -3.11
C SER A 163 -11.98 -3.28 -3.68
N HIS A 164 -12.14 -2.22 -2.89
CA HIS A 164 -13.02 -1.08 -3.22
C HIS A 164 -12.38 0.30 -2.99
N THR A 165 -11.10 0.39 -2.61
CA THR A 165 -10.42 1.70 -2.57
C THR A 165 -10.47 2.33 -3.97
N PRO A 166 -11.03 3.55 -4.12
CA PRO A 166 -11.13 4.21 -5.42
C PRO A 166 -9.75 4.38 -6.06
N ILE A 167 -9.69 4.21 -7.39
CA ILE A 167 -8.49 4.37 -8.23
C ILE A 167 -7.43 3.27 -7.99
N THR A 168 -6.88 3.16 -6.78
CA THR A 168 -5.73 2.32 -6.46
C THR A 168 -6.03 0.83 -6.49
N SER A 169 -7.25 0.38 -6.14
CA SER A 169 -7.58 -1.06 -6.22
C SER A 169 -7.53 -1.56 -7.66
N GLY A 170 -8.04 -0.77 -8.61
CA GLY A 170 -7.97 -1.09 -10.04
C GLY A 170 -6.54 -1.03 -10.56
N MET A 171 -5.77 -0.02 -10.14
CA MET A 171 -4.35 0.11 -10.49
C MET A 171 -3.53 -1.11 -10.01
N LEU A 172 -3.64 -1.48 -8.73
CA LEU A 172 -2.92 -2.62 -8.16
C LEU A 172 -3.35 -3.93 -8.82
N LYS A 173 -4.64 -4.12 -9.08
CA LYS A 173 -5.13 -5.29 -9.83
C LYS A 173 -4.52 -5.35 -11.24
N GLN A 174 -4.48 -4.24 -11.94
CA GLN A 174 -3.87 -4.18 -13.27
C GLN A 174 -2.38 -4.50 -13.23
N LEU A 175 -1.63 -3.94 -12.27
CA LEU A 175 -0.19 -4.13 -12.15
C LEU A 175 0.18 -5.53 -11.66
N TRP A 176 -0.46 -6.03 -10.62
CA TRP A 176 -0.03 -7.24 -9.92
C TRP A 176 -0.73 -8.51 -10.39
N VAL A 177 -1.94 -8.38 -10.95
CA VAL A 177 -2.73 -9.53 -11.43
C VAL A 177 -2.69 -9.57 -12.95
N ASN A 178 -3.33 -8.62 -13.63
CA ASN A 178 -3.56 -8.71 -15.08
C ASN A 178 -2.24 -8.73 -15.88
N LYS A 179 -1.27 -7.89 -15.51
CA LYS A 179 0.05 -7.89 -16.17
C LYS A 179 0.90 -9.14 -15.90
N ILE A 180 0.60 -9.89 -14.84
CA ILE A 180 1.43 -11.01 -14.38
C ILE A 180 0.84 -12.36 -14.81
N ILE A 181 -0.47 -12.52 -14.72
CA ILE A 181 -1.15 -13.79 -14.96
C ILE A 181 -2.22 -13.78 -16.05
N GLY A 182 -2.49 -12.61 -16.66
CA GLY A 182 -3.52 -12.44 -17.70
C GLY A 182 -4.88 -12.07 -17.14
#